data_AF-F2JXI1-F1
#
_entry.id   AF-F2JXI1-F1
#
_cell.length_a   1.000
_cell.length_b   1.000
_cell.length_c   1.000
_cell.angle_alpha   90.00
_cell.angle_beta   90.00
_cell.angle_gamma   90.00
#
_symmetry.space_group_name_H-M   'P 1'
#
loop_
_entity.id
_entity.type
_entity.pdbx_description
1 polymer ?
#
loop_
_entity_poly.entity_id
_entity_poly.type
_entity_poly.pdbx_seq_one_letter_code
_entity_poly.pdbx_strand_id
1 'polypeptide(L)'
;MNQQTLLAKIAAHYDFTKANQLASQSQTKPYIRAWLNLDISQVLQGILNGSDVTYSEPYQHQGDYIKFLPKTNQVEACERKYASKADLQITSDKQTNWFEFHVLQKSDLENTRDRNKLYGDIRRVRTLRKHLAPHDTTLLIGIWGSFTTKDLDYFKPLDNQTDCAYVLDTSLTGSTQIARVSHVKREGKPRFLLIAC
;
A
#
# COMPACT_ATOMS: atom_id res chain seq x y z
N MET A 1 2.96 12.98 4.07
CA MET A 1 3.62 12.30 5.22
C MET A 1 4.70 11.35 4.70
N ASN A 2 5.86 11.24 5.36
CA ASN A 2 6.91 10.29 4.96
C ASN A 2 6.45 8.83 5.19
N GLN A 3 6.65 7.94 4.21
CA GLN A 3 6.29 6.52 4.26
C GLN A 3 6.89 5.79 5.46
N GLN A 4 8.14 6.08 5.83
CA GLN A 4 8.79 5.49 7.01
C GLN A 4 8.07 5.89 8.31
N THR A 5 7.69 7.17 8.42
CA THR A 5 6.94 7.67 9.58
C THR A 5 5.55 7.05 9.66
N LEU A 6 4.87 6.90 8.52
CA LEU A 6 3.58 6.21 8.46
C LEU A 6 3.71 4.78 8.99
N LEU A 7 4.68 4.01 8.47
CA LEU A 7 4.89 2.63 8.91
C LEU A 7 5.26 2.53 10.39
N ALA A 8 6.06 3.47 10.92
CA ALA A 8 6.40 3.50 12.35
C ALA A 8 5.16 3.74 13.22
N LYS A 9 4.27 4.64 12.79
CA LYS A 9 3.01 4.86 13.49
C LYS A 9 2.07 3.66 13.39
N ILE A 10 1.98 2.99 12.23
CA ILE A 10 1.19 1.75 12.08
C ILE A 10 1.75 0.65 12.99
N ALA A 11 3.08 0.46 13.00
CA ALA A 11 3.76 -0.52 13.86
C ALA A 11 3.41 -0.38 15.34
N ALA A 12 3.24 0.85 15.81
CA ALA A 12 2.93 1.14 17.21
C ALA A 12 1.46 0.91 17.58
N HIS A 13 0.53 0.88 16.62
CA HIS A 13 -0.92 0.89 16.90
C HIS A 13 -1.69 -0.30 16.30
N TYR A 14 -1.10 -1.04 15.37
CA TYR A 14 -1.78 -2.11 14.65
C TYR A 14 -1.43 -3.50 15.21
N ASP A 15 -2.45 -4.34 15.40
CA ASP A 15 -2.28 -5.73 15.85
C ASP A 15 -1.83 -6.64 14.71
N PHE A 16 -0.52 -6.67 14.50
CA PHE A 16 0.09 -7.56 13.52
C PHE A 16 0.06 -9.03 13.91
N THR A 17 -0.16 -9.39 15.17
CA THR A 17 -0.30 -10.80 15.57
C THR A 17 -1.60 -11.35 14.98
N LYS A 18 -2.71 -10.63 15.15
CA LYS A 18 -4.00 -10.96 14.52
C LYS A 18 -3.89 -10.99 12.99
N ALA A 19 -3.24 -9.99 12.39
CA ALA A 19 -3.06 -9.93 10.94
C ALA A 19 -2.26 -11.11 10.39
N ASN A 20 -1.16 -11.49 11.06
CA ASN A 20 -0.36 -12.66 10.71
C ASN A 20 -1.19 -13.95 10.81
N GLN A 21 -1.96 -14.11 11.88
CA GLN A 21 -2.82 -15.28 12.06
C GLN A 21 -3.84 -15.40 10.93
N LEU A 22 -4.53 -14.32 10.58
CA LEU A 22 -5.53 -14.32 9.51
C LEU A 22 -4.90 -14.53 8.14
N ALA A 23 -3.82 -13.82 7.81
CA ALA A 23 -3.14 -13.94 6.52
C ALA A 23 -2.54 -15.34 6.27
N SER A 24 -2.21 -16.06 7.35
CA SER A 24 -1.68 -17.42 7.26
C SER A 24 -2.69 -18.50 6.86
N GLN A 25 -3.99 -18.18 6.92
CA GLN A 25 -5.04 -19.13 6.58
C GLN A 25 -5.33 -19.09 5.09
N SER A 26 -5.26 -20.23 4.41
CA SER A 26 -5.56 -20.29 2.96
C SER A 26 -6.99 -19.82 2.64
N GLN A 27 -7.95 -20.13 3.50
CA GLN A 27 -9.36 -19.74 3.34
C GLN A 27 -9.61 -18.22 3.40
N THR A 28 -8.72 -17.44 4.01
CA THR A 28 -8.90 -15.99 4.16
C THR A 28 -8.37 -15.22 2.94
N LYS A 29 -7.55 -15.86 2.08
CA LYS A 29 -6.95 -15.21 0.91
C LYS A 29 -7.94 -14.43 0.03
N PRO A 30 -9.16 -14.93 -0.28
CA PRO A 30 -10.11 -14.17 -1.09
C PRO A 30 -10.61 -12.88 -0.41
N TYR A 31 -10.58 -12.85 0.93
CA TYR A 31 -11.17 -11.79 1.76
C TYR A 31 -10.13 -10.88 2.39
N ILE A 32 -8.85 -11.26 2.37
CA ILE A 32 -7.78 -10.61 3.13
C ILE A 32 -7.63 -9.13 2.77
N ARG A 33 -7.85 -8.75 1.50
CA ARG A 33 -7.81 -7.35 1.09
C ARG A 33 -8.95 -6.55 1.74
N ALA A 34 -10.19 -7.03 1.63
CA ALA A 34 -11.34 -6.35 2.22
C ALA A 34 -11.20 -6.25 3.75
N TRP A 35 -10.74 -7.33 4.38
CA TRP A 35 -10.46 -7.36 5.81
C TRP A 35 -9.36 -6.37 6.20
N LEU A 36 -8.20 -6.38 5.53
CA LEU A 36 -7.08 -5.50 5.84
C LEU A 36 -7.48 -4.04 5.64
N ASN A 37 -8.20 -3.71 4.56
CA ASN A 37 -8.70 -2.36 4.31
C ASN A 37 -9.53 -1.84 5.48
N LEU A 38 -10.47 -2.67 5.99
CA LEU A 38 -11.32 -2.30 7.12
C LEU A 38 -10.50 -2.18 8.41
N ASP A 39 -9.73 -3.20 8.73
CA ASP A 39 -9.00 -3.34 10.01
C ASP A 39 -7.92 -2.24 10.16
N ILE A 40 -7.20 -1.92 9.08
CA ILE A 40 -6.16 -0.88 9.11
C ILE A 40 -6.74 0.54 8.96
N SER A 41 -7.92 0.72 8.37
CA SER A 41 -8.52 2.05 8.19
C SER A 41 -8.73 2.79 9.52
N GLN A 42 -9.14 2.07 10.56
CA GLN A 42 -9.32 2.63 11.91
C GLN A 42 -8.00 3.11 12.51
N VAL A 43 -6.93 2.33 12.32
CA VAL A 43 -5.59 2.73 12.75
C VAL A 43 -5.09 3.94 11.98
N LEU A 44 -5.29 3.98 10.66
CA LEU A 44 -4.93 5.12 9.83
C LEU A 44 -5.68 6.39 10.23
N GLN A 45 -6.96 6.27 10.60
CA GLN A 45 -7.76 7.39 11.12
C GLN A 45 -7.12 7.99 12.37
N GLY A 46 -6.80 7.15 13.36
CA GLY A 46 -6.18 7.59 14.60
C GLY A 46 -4.81 8.22 14.36
N ILE A 47 -3.99 7.61 13.49
CA ILE A 47 -2.65 8.10 13.14
C ILE A 47 -2.65 9.50 12.51
N LEU A 48 -3.68 9.77 11.70
CA LEU A 48 -3.85 11.01 10.97
C LEU A 48 -4.67 12.04 11.74
N ASN A 49 -5.23 11.71 12.91
CA ASN A 49 -6.25 12.51 13.58
C ASN A 49 -7.42 12.86 12.64
N GLY A 50 -7.78 11.93 11.75
CA GLY A 50 -8.79 12.19 10.73
C GLY A 50 -10.19 12.32 11.33
N SER A 51 -10.94 13.35 10.92
CA SER A 51 -12.33 13.54 11.37
C SER A 51 -13.25 12.45 10.84
N ASP A 52 -13.00 11.98 9.62
CA ASP A 52 -13.85 11.06 8.88
C ASP A 52 -13.04 10.02 8.11
N VAL A 53 -13.53 8.77 8.11
CA VAL A 53 -13.06 7.66 7.28
C VAL A 53 -14.18 7.31 6.34
N THR A 54 -13.98 7.59 5.05
CA THR A 54 -14.99 7.27 4.04
C THR A 54 -14.39 6.38 2.96
N TYR A 55 -15.23 5.57 2.34
CA TYR A 55 -14.88 5.03 1.02
C TYR A 55 -14.59 6.21 0.10
N SER A 56 -13.46 6.14 -0.61
CA SER A 56 -13.04 7.25 -1.47
C SER A 56 -14.03 7.41 -2.61
N GLU A 57 -14.49 8.65 -2.80
CA GLU A 57 -15.00 9.05 -4.10
C GLU A 57 -13.88 8.89 -5.16
N PRO A 58 -14.22 8.69 -6.45
CA PRO A 58 -13.22 8.68 -7.49
C PRO A 58 -12.40 9.97 -7.49
N TYR A 59 -11.12 9.87 -7.82
CA TYR A 59 -10.20 10.99 -7.76
C TYR A 59 -10.71 12.16 -8.61
N GLN A 60 -10.57 13.36 -8.06
CA GLN A 60 -10.87 14.61 -8.73
C GLN A 60 -9.67 15.55 -8.66
N HIS A 61 -9.49 16.34 -9.71
CA HIS A 61 -8.56 17.45 -9.74
C HIS A 61 -9.24 18.66 -10.36
N GLN A 62 -9.29 19.78 -9.63
CA GLN A 62 -9.93 21.02 -10.09
C GLN A 62 -11.40 20.87 -10.54
N GLY A 63 -12.12 19.90 -9.96
CA GLY A 63 -13.53 19.62 -10.26
C GLY A 63 -13.77 18.52 -11.30
N ASP A 64 -12.74 18.15 -12.07
CA ASP A 64 -12.83 17.07 -13.05
C ASP A 64 -12.47 15.72 -12.43
N TYR A 65 -13.21 14.68 -12.80
CA TYR A 65 -12.80 13.32 -12.49
C TYR A 65 -11.62 12.92 -13.36
N ILE A 66 -10.67 12.18 -12.77
CA ILE A 66 -9.44 11.80 -13.48
C ILE A 66 -9.27 10.29 -13.57
N LYS A 67 -8.63 9.83 -14.64
CA LYS A 67 -8.19 8.44 -14.79
C LYS A 67 -6.73 8.35 -15.19
N PHE A 68 -6.07 7.31 -14.70
CA PHE A 68 -4.74 6.94 -15.15
C PHE A 68 -4.79 6.13 -16.45
N LEU A 69 -3.90 6.48 -17.39
CA LEU A 69 -3.71 5.79 -18.66
C LEU A 69 -2.42 4.94 -18.63
N PRO A 70 -2.52 3.60 -18.54
CA PRO A 70 -1.34 2.73 -18.44
C PRO A 70 -0.38 2.79 -19.64
N LYS A 71 -0.90 3.07 -20.84
CA LYS A 71 -0.09 3.10 -22.08
C LYS A 71 0.83 4.32 -22.16
N THR A 72 0.34 5.47 -21.71
CA THR A 72 1.06 6.75 -21.79
C THR A 72 1.67 7.17 -20.44
N ASN A 73 1.31 6.48 -19.35
CA ASN A 73 1.63 6.85 -17.97
C ASN A 73 1.18 8.27 -17.61
N GLN A 74 0.07 8.71 -18.18
CA GLN A 74 -0.52 10.03 -17.97
C GLN A 74 -1.84 9.95 -17.22
N VAL A 75 -2.31 11.11 -16.77
CA VAL A 75 -3.62 11.30 -16.15
C VAL A 75 -4.43 12.21 -17.07
N GLU A 76 -5.68 11.85 -17.32
CA GLU A 76 -6.59 12.66 -18.11
C GLU A 76 -7.95 12.81 -17.41
N ALA A 77 -8.64 13.91 -17.73
CA ALA A 77 -10.02 14.11 -17.31
C ALA A 77 -10.93 13.08 -17.98
N CYS A 78 -11.98 12.66 -17.27
CA CYS A 78 -12.95 11.69 -17.77
C CYS A 78 -14.30 11.83 -17.08
N GLU A 79 -15.29 11.05 -17.53
CA GLU A 79 -16.53 10.87 -16.78
C GLU A 79 -16.29 10.08 -15.48
N ARG A 80 -17.14 10.32 -14.46
CA ARG A 80 -17.09 9.65 -13.15
C ARG A 80 -16.95 8.13 -13.23
N LYS A 81 -17.66 7.48 -14.15
CA LYS A 81 -17.70 6.01 -14.27
C LYS A 81 -16.38 5.37 -14.73
N TYR A 82 -15.48 6.16 -15.32
CA TYR A 82 -14.15 5.70 -15.77
C TYR A 82 -13.01 6.16 -14.86
N ALA A 83 -13.34 6.96 -13.85
CA ALA A 83 -12.37 7.60 -12.98
C ALA A 83 -11.61 6.56 -12.14
N SER A 84 -10.33 6.83 -11.92
CA SER A 84 -9.54 6.09 -10.95
C SER A 84 -10.04 6.41 -9.54
N LYS A 85 -9.92 5.46 -8.61
CA LYS A 85 -10.38 5.64 -7.23
C LYS A 85 -9.40 5.04 -6.24
N ALA A 86 -9.31 5.66 -5.07
CA ALA A 86 -8.65 5.04 -3.94
C ALA A 86 -9.56 3.99 -3.28
N ASP A 87 -9.01 3.17 -2.40
CA ASP A 87 -9.82 2.31 -1.54
C ASP A 87 -10.38 3.12 -0.35
N LEU A 88 -9.59 4.06 0.16
CA LEU A 88 -9.92 4.85 1.35
C LEU A 88 -9.51 6.32 1.19
N GLN A 89 -10.32 7.21 1.76
CA GLN A 89 -10.00 8.62 1.91
C GLN A 89 -10.09 9.02 3.39
N ILE A 90 -9.07 9.69 3.89
CA ILE A 90 -9.03 10.28 5.24
C ILE A 90 -8.68 11.75 5.11
N THR A 91 -9.52 12.61 5.66
CA THR A 91 -9.28 14.06 5.69
C THR A 91 -8.83 14.48 7.08
N SER A 92 -7.72 15.20 7.18
CA SER A 92 -7.18 15.75 8.43
C SER A 92 -6.59 17.14 8.16
N ASP A 93 -6.88 18.14 8.99
CA ASP A 93 -6.33 19.51 8.90
C ASP A 93 -6.37 20.12 7.48
N LYS A 94 -7.46 19.86 6.72
CA LYS A 94 -7.66 20.26 5.31
C LYS A 94 -6.76 19.54 4.28
N GLN A 95 -5.99 18.54 4.70
CA GLN A 95 -5.23 17.65 3.84
C GLN A 95 -6.00 16.33 3.63
N THR A 96 -6.30 16.03 2.38
CA THR A 96 -6.82 14.74 1.97
C THR A 96 -5.67 13.74 1.79
N ASN A 97 -5.79 12.59 2.47
CA ASN A 97 -4.91 11.43 2.34
C ASN A 97 -5.70 10.29 1.72
N TRP A 98 -5.26 9.80 0.57
CA TRP A 98 -5.85 8.65 -0.10
C TRP A 98 -4.98 7.42 0.08
N PHE A 99 -5.62 6.30 0.39
CA PHE A 99 -4.95 5.01 0.54
C PHE A 99 -5.50 4.02 -0.45
N GLU A 100 -4.57 3.31 -1.08
CA GLU A 100 -4.85 2.14 -1.89
C GLU A 100 -4.17 0.93 -1.30
N PHE A 101 -4.81 -0.23 -1.43
CA PHE A 101 -4.32 -1.47 -0.84
C PHE A 101 -4.12 -2.53 -1.91
N HIS A 102 -2.91 -3.10 -1.91
CA HIS A 102 -2.58 -4.28 -2.70
C HIS A 102 -2.18 -5.39 -1.73
N VAL A 103 -2.74 -6.60 -1.89
CA VAL A 103 -2.42 -7.72 -1.00
C VAL A 103 -2.04 -8.93 -1.82
N LEU A 104 -0.95 -9.58 -1.40
CA LEU A 104 -0.36 -10.74 -2.06
C LEU A 104 0.00 -11.81 -1.04
N GLN A 105 -0.05 -13.07 -1.44
CA GLN A 105 0.77 -14.11 -0.83
C GLN A 105 2.10 -14.21 -1.59
N LYS A 106 3.12 -14.77 -0.93
CA LYS A 106 4.43 -15.01 -1.56
C LYS A 106 4.33 -15.76 -2.89
N SER A 107 3.43 -16.74 -3.01
CA SER A 107 3.22 -17.50 -4.25
C SER A 107 2.71 -16.63 -5.40
N ASP A 108 2.03 -15.52 -5.11
CA ASP A 108 1.55 -14.59 -6.13
C ASP A 108 2.70 -13.79 -6.76
N LEU A 109 3.86 -13.65 -6.09
CA LEU A 109 5.05 -13.02 -6.67
C LEU A 109 5.65 -13.83 -7.82
N GLU A 110 5.53 -15.14 -7.77
CA GLU A 110 6.02 -16.03 -8.83
C GLU A 110 5.12 -15.94 -10.07
N ASN A 111 3.83 -15.62 -9.87
CA ASN A 111 2.87 -15.40 -10.94
C ASN A 111 3.13 -14.05 -11.66
N THR A 112 3.48 -14.12 -12.94
CA THR A 112 3.74 -12.93 -13.76
C THR A 112 2.54 -11.98 -13.86
N ARG A 113 1.30 -12.50 -13.87
CA ARG A 113 0.09 -11.68 -13.94
C ARG A 113 -0.07 -10.83 -12.67
N ASP A 114 0.05 -11.46 -11.50
CA ASP A 114 -0.11 -10.78 -10.22
C ASP A 114 1.04 -9.79 -9.96
N ARG A 115 2.27 -10.17 -10.31
CA ARG A 115 3.42 -9.28 -10.28
C ARG A 115 3.27 -8.07 -11.21
N ASN A 116 2.77 -8.26 -12.42
CA ASN A 116 2.51 -7.15 -13.34
C ASN A 116 1.39 -6.23 -12.83
N LYS A 117 0.39 -6.77 -12.13
CA LYS A 117 -0.66 -5.98 -11.48
C LYS A 117 -0.06 -5.09 -10.38
N LEU A 118 0.79 -5.65 -9.50
CA LEU A 118 1.52 -4.90 -8.49
C LEU A 118 2.29 -3.72 -9.11
N TYR A 119 3.09 -3.98 -10.15
CA TYR A 119 3.86 -2.93 -10.83
C TYR A 119 2.97 -1.88 -11.51
N GLY A 120 1.81 -2.29 -12.03
CA GLY A 120 0.80 -1.39 -12.57
C GLY A 120 0.23 -0.47 -11.50
N ASP A 121 -0.11 -1.00 -10.33
CA ASP A 121 -0.66 -0.24 -9.20
C ASP A 121 0.36 0.77 -8.66
N ILE A 122 1.62 0.37 -8.46
CA ILE A 122 2.70 1.28 -8.05
C ILE A 122 2.85 2.43 -9.03
N ARG A 123 2.92 2.10 -10.33
CA ARG A 123 3.08 3.11 -11.37
C ARG A 123 1.90 4.08 -11.41
N ARG A 124 0.69 3.56 -11.31
CA ARG A 124 -0.55 4.34 -11.29
C ARG A 124 -0.61 5.28 -10.10
N VAL A 125 -0.41 4.78 -8.88
CA VAL A 125 -0.43 5.58 -7.65
C VAL A 125 0.64 6.66 -7.70
N ARG A 126 1.83 6.33 -8.19
CA ARG A 126 2.91 7.31 -8.37
C ARG A 126 2.52 8.44 -9.33
N THR A 127 1.94 8.10 -10.48
CA THR A 127 1.50 9.12 -11.44
C THR A 127 0.37 9.98 -10.85
N LEU A 128 -0.61 9.36 -10.18
CA LEU A 128 -1.71 10.07 -9.53
C LEU A 128 -1.21 11.00 -8.42
N ARG A 129 -0.29 10.55 -7.56
CA ARG A 129 0.31 11.37 -6.50
C ARG A 129 0.96 12.64 -7.07
N LYS A 130 1.71 12.52 -8.16
CA LYS A 130 2.34 13.68 -8.81
C LYS A 130 1.31 14.65 -9.37
N HIS A 131 0.20 14.15 -9.90
CA HIS A 131 -0.86 14.96 -10.50
C HIS A 131 -1.76 15.61 -9.46
N LEU A 132 -2.00 14.94 -8.33
CA LEU A 132 -2.90 15.38 -7.26
C LEU A 132 -2.21 16.22 -6.17
N ALA A 133 -0.94 16.60 -6.35
CA ALA A 133 -0.23 17.45 -5.39
C ALA A 133 -1.05 18.76 -5.14
N PRO A 134 -1.21 19.21 -3.88
CA PRO A 134 -0.43 18.83 -2.69
C PRO A 134 -1.01 17.66 -1.86
N HIS A 135 -2.03 16.95 -2.33
CA HIS A 135 -2.62 15.85 -1.58
C HIS A 135 -1.73 14.60 -1.57
N ASP A 136 -1.87 13.77 -0.55
CA ASP A 136 -1.08 12.56 -0.38
C ASP A 136 -1.85 11.33 -0.89
N THR A 137 -1.30 10.61 -1.87
CA THR A 137 -1.81 9.28 -2.29
C THR A 137 -0.79 8.22 -1.90
N THR A 138 -1.14 7.24 -1.08
CA THR A 138 -0.23 6.18 -0.60
C THR A 138 -0.71 4.80 -1.04
N LEU A 139 0.21 3.97 -1.54
CA LEU A 139 -0.06 2.56 -1.78
C LEU A 139 0.50 1.73 -0.63
N LEU A 140 -0.37 0.99 0.04
CA LEU A 140 -0.01 0.01 1.06
C LEU A 140 -0.05 -1.39 0.46
N ILE A 141 1.07 -2.10 0.48
CA ILE A 141 1.20 -3.45 -0.05
C ILE A 141 1.40 -4.40 1.11
N GLY A 142 0.39 -5.23 1.40
CA GLY A 142 0.51 -6.33 2.35
C GLY A 142 1.01 -7.58 1.64
N ILE A 143 2.08 -8.19 2.14
CA ILE A 143 2.53 -9.49 1.62
C ILE A 143 2.84 -10.48 2.73
N TRP A 144 2.34 -11.70 2.58
CA TRP A 144 2.53 -12.78 3.55
C TRP A 144 3.27 -13.98 2.96
N GLY A 145 4.24 -14.50 3.71
CA GLY A 145 4.89 -15.79 3.42
C GLY A 145 6.32 -15.88 3.95
N SER A 146 7.04 -16.89 3.47
CA SER A 146 8.49 -17.02 3.69
C SER A 146 9.22 -16.53 2.46
N PHE A 147 10.04 -15.49 2.64
CA PHE A 147 10.78 -14.86 1.55
C PHE A 147 12.19 -15.41 1.50
N THR A 148 12.66 -15.65 0.28
CA THR A 148 14.05 -15.95 -0.07
C THR A 148 14.69 -14.71 -0.71
N THR A 149 16.01 -14.72 -0.92
CA THR A 149 16.70 -13.66 -1.70
C THR A 149 16.07 -13.44 -3.08
N LYS A 150 15.68 -14.53 -3.76
CA LYS A 150 15.06 -14.46 -5.10
C LYS A 150 13.70 -13.77 -5.06
N ASP A 151 12.92 -13.95 -4.00
CA ASP A 151 11.61 -13.32 -3.88
C ASP A 151 11.73 -11.82 -3.68
N LEU A 152 12.76 -11.38 -2.95
CA LEU A 152 13.01 -9.96 -2.70
C LEU A 152 13.52 -9.22 -3.95
N ASP A 153 14.08 -9.93 -4.93
CA ASP A 153 14.45 -9.34 -6.21
C ASP A 153 13.23 -8.78 -6.97
N TYR A 154 12.04 -9.35 -6.77
CA TYR A 154 10.80 -8.81 -7.34
C TYR A 154 10.43 -7.45 -6.74
N PHE A 155 11.03 -7.04 -5.62
CA PHE A 155 10.79 -5.75 -5.04
C PHE A 155 11.80 -4.66 -5.42
N LYS A 156 12.88 -5.01 -6.12
CA LYS A 156 13.86 -4.03 -6.63
C LYS A 156 13.23 -2.86 -7.39
N PRO A 157 12.17 -3.04 -8.21
CA PRO A 157 11.52 -1.91 -8.87
C PRO A 157 10.90 -0.88 -7.93
N LEU A 158 10.55 -1.27 -6.69
CA LEU A 158 9.97 -0.38 -5.68
C LEU A 158 11.02 0.43 -4.92
N ASP A 159 12.29 0.05 -5.01
CA ASP A 159 13.36 0.61 -4.19
C ASP A 159 14.49 1.15 -5.08
N ASN A 160 14.24 2.30 -5.68
CA ASN A 160 15.14 2.99 -6.61
C ASN A 160 15.34 4.46 -6.19
N GLN A 161 16.13 5.23 -6.94
CA GLN A 161 16.42 6.64 -6.59
C GLN A 161 15.20 7.56 -6.66
N THR A 162 14.17 7.16 -7.42
CA THR A 162 12.91 7.90 -7.59
C THR A 162 11.85 7.41 -6.61
N ASP A 163 11.88 6.12 -6.28
CA ASP A 163 10.89 5.45 -5.44
C ASP A 163 11.60 4.86 -4.21
N CYS A 164 11.40 5.47 -3.05
CA CYS A 164 11.91 4.94 -1.78
C CYS A 164 10.75 4.27 -1.05
N ALA A 165 10.47 3.02 -1.40
CA ALA A 165 9.52 2.21 -0.64
C ALA A 165 10.17 1.74 0.66
N TYR A 166 9.40 1.82 1.73
CA TYR A 166 9.78 1.28 3.03
C TYR A 166 8.92 0.07 3.34
N VAL A 167 9.48 -0.86 4.10
CA VAL A 167 8.82 -2.09 4.53
C VAL A 167 8.87 -2.18 6.04
N LEU A 168 7.74 -2.56 6.61
CA LEU A 168 7.59 -2.98 7.99
C LEU A 168 7.59 -4.52 8.01
N ASP A 169 8.62 -5.11 8.59
CA ASP A 169 8.68 -6.56 8.86
C ASP A 169 8.09 -6.83 10.25
N THR A 170 6.87 -7.37 10.26
CA THR A 170 6.09 -7.55 11.49
C THR A 170 6.64 -8.62 12.43
N SER A 171 7.57 -9.44 11.96
CA SER A 171 8.26 -10.44 12.79
C SER A 171 9.40 -9.84 13.63
N LEU A 172 9.79 -8.61 13.34
CA LEU A 172 10.84 -7.90 14.03
C LEU A 172 10.24 -6.90 15.03
N THR A 173 11.07 -6.42 15.95
CA THR A 173 10.72 -5.36 16.90
C THR A 173 11.83 -4.32 16.95
N GLY A 174 11.51 -3.11 17.44
CA GLY A 174 12.48 -2.03 17.57
C GLY A 174 12.90 -1.41 16.24
N SER A 175 14.09 -0.79 16.21
CA SER A 175 14.56 0.02 15.07
C SER A 175 14.79 -0.75 13.78
N THR A 176 14.98 -2.07 13.85
CA THR A 176 15.18 -2.93 12.67
C THR A 176 13.88 -3.38 12.01
N GLN A 177 12.73 -3.04 12.62
CA GLN A 177 11.43 -3.45 12.10
C GLN A 177 11.06 -2.76 10.79
N ILE A 178 11.61 -1.57 10.55
CA ILE A 178 11.37 -0.80 9.32
C ILE A 178 12.69 -0.64 8.58
N ALA A 179 12.68 -1.00 7.30
CA ALA A 179 13.83 -0.87 6.43
C ALA A 179 13.40 -0.42 5.03
N ARG A 180 14.37 -0.21 4.15
CA ARG A 180 14.11 -0.16 2.71
C ARG A 180 13.74 -1.56 2.22
N VAL A 181 12.92 -1.66 1.18
CA VAL A 181 12.48 -2.99 0.69
C VAL A 181 13.64 -3.87 0.25
N SER A 182 14.72 -3.31 -0.30
CA SER A 182 15.93 -4.08 -0.66
C SER A 182 16.69 -4.67 0.54
N HIS A 183 16.41 -4.20 1.77
CA HIS A 183 17.09 -4.60 2.99
C HIS A 183 16.26 -5.57 3.85
N VAL A 184 15.13 -6.07 3.34
CA VAL A 184 14.32 -7.09 4.04
C VAL A 184 15.17 -8.31 4.35
N LYS A 185 14.97 -8.88 5.54
CA LYS A 185 15.62 -10.13 5.94
C LYS A 185 15.32 -11.24 4.95
N ARG A 186 16.34 -11.91 4.45
CA ARG A 186 16.22 -12.77 3.26
C ARG A 186 15.68 -14.17 3.52
N GLU A 187 15.60 -14.60 4.77
CA GLU A 187 15.23 -15.96 5.16
C GLU A 187 14.56 -15.98 6.54
N GLY A 188 13.61 -16.89 6.76
CA GLY A 188 12.97 -17.07 8.06
C GLY A 188 11.60 -17.75 7.99
N LYS A 189 10.92 -17.73 9.14
CA LYS A 189 9.53 -18.21 9.27
C LYS A 189 8.57 -17.35 8.43
N PRO A 190 7.39 -17.89 8.08
CA PRO A 190 6.33 -17.12 7.44
C PRO A 190 5.99 -15.88 8.25
N ARG A 191 5.83 -14.75 7.57
CA ARG A 191 5.56 -13.45 8.19
C ARG A 191 4.87 -12.50 7.23
N PHE A 192 4.21 -11.50 7.80
CA PHE A 192 3.61 -10.40 7.08
C PHE A 192 4.59 -9.24 6.96
N LEU A 193 4.73 -8.72 5.75
CA LEU A 193 5.42 -7.47 5.44
C LEU A 193 4.38 -6.45 4.99
N LEU A 194 4.47 -5.23 5.52
CA LEU A 194 3.67 -4.10 5.04
C LEU A 194 4.59 -3.09 4.37
N ILE A 195 4.43 -2.88 3.07
CA ILE A 195 5.22 -1.92 2.30
C ILE A 195 4.38 -0.66 2.09
N ALA A 196 4.99 0.52 2.28
CA ALA A 196 4.40 1.80 1.94
C ALA A 196 5.18 2.44 0.78
N CYS A 197 4.47 2.75 -0.30
CA CYS A 197 4.99 3.43 -1.48
C CYS A 197 4.34 4.80 -1.62
#